data_AF-A0A662UGB1-F1
#
_entry.id   AF-A0A662UGB1-F1
#
_cell.length_a   1.000
_cell.length_b   1.000
_cell.length_c   1.000
_cell.angle_alpha   90.00
_cell.angle_beta   90.00
_cell.angle_gamma   90.00
#
_symmetry.space_group_name_H-M   'P 1'
#
loop_
_entity.id
_entity.type
_entity.pdbx_description
1 polymer ?
#
loop_
_entity_poly.entity_id
_entity_poly.type
_entity_poly.pdbx_seq_one_letter_code
_entity_poly.pdbx_strand_id
1 'polypeptide(L)'
;MEAVKVREENTRSRSGKHKRRCLFYVIDKSCSEVAPEILGKEPVKGLYVEGEARILRVRVPPEAFIVSLDFRVNNRGMIRGDIVIYDSQGSIVARAVYRKLKVRVVETVSPEVLTLLKCVFRKLKLPVKRYGIIRGAVKV
;
A
#
# COMPACT_ATOMS: atom_id res chain seq x y z
N MET A 1 6.95 -3.14 19.71
CA MET A 1 5.98 -3.46 18.64
C MET A 1 4.78 -2.56 18.76
N GLU A 2 4.79 -1.48 17.99
CA GLU A 2 3.71 -0.51 17.98
C GLU A 2 2.61 -0.94 17.00
N ALA A 3 1.38 -0.52 17.26
CA ALA A 3 0.26 -0.76 16.36
C ALA A 3 0.30 0.27 15.22
N VAL A 4 0.35 -0.20 13.98
CA VAL A 4 0.31 0.68 12.80
C VAL A 4 -1.14 0.89 12.38
N LYS A 5 -1.52 2.14 12.11
CA LYS A 5 -2.83 2.45 11.54
C LYS A 5 -2.77 2.31 10.02
N VAL A 6 -3.56 1.38 9.49
CA VAL A 6 -3.74 1.20 8.04
C VAL A 6 -5.18 1.48 7.66
N ARG A 7 -5.39 1.99 6.44
CA ARG A 7 -6.72 2.27 5.91
C ARG A 7 -7.15 1.14 4.99
N GLU A 8 -8.34 0.62 5.22
CA GLU A 8 -9.01 -0.25 4.28
C GLU A 8 -10.24 0.47 3.74
N GLU A 9 -10.34 0.57 2.42
CA GLU A 9 -11.41 1.30 1.77
C GLU A 9 -11.77 0.63 0.44
N ASN A 10 -13.06 0.53 0.16
CA ASN A 10 -13.56 0.12 -1.14
C ASN A 10 -14.78 0.97 -1.46
N THR A 11 -14.55 2.13 -2.06
CA THR A 11 -15.60 3.11 -2.33
C THR A 11 -15.65 3.52 -3.79
N ARG A 12 -16.83 3.98 -4.25
CA ARG A 12 -17.05 4.47 -5.61
C ARG A 12 -18.04 5.63 -5.66
N SER A 13 -17.91 6.47 -6.69
CA SER A 13 -18.88 7.51 -7.00
C SER A 13 -20.20 6.89 -7.45
N ARG A 14 -21.33 7.61 -7.31
CA ARG A 14 -22.65 7.16 -7.80
C ARG A 14 -22.65 6.72 -9.26
N SER A 15 -21.90 7.43 -10.12
CA SER A 15 -21.79 7.10 -11.55
C SER A 15 -20.83 5.94 -11.87
N GLY A 16 -20.16 5.36 -10.86
CA GLY A 16 -19.16 4.30 -11.02
C GLY A 16 -17.85 4.71 -11.70
N LYS A 17 -17.73 5.95 -12.19
CA LYS A 17 -16.56 6.45 -12.94
C LYS A 17 -15.32 6.65 -12.07
N HIS A 18 -15.51 6.87 -10.78
CA HIS A 18 -14.43 7.03 -9.82
C HIS A 18 -14.52 5.95 -8.75
N LYS A 19 -13.38 5.34 -8.44
CA LYS A 19 -13.26 4.28 -7.43
C LYS A 19 -11.99 4.50 -6.62
N ARG A 20 -12.05 4.23 -5.32
CA ARG A 20 -10.88 4.17 -4.45
C ARG A 20 -10.84 2.81 -3.78
N ARG A 21 -9.67 2.21 -3.78
CA ARG A 21 -9.40 0.97 -3.07
C ARG A 21 -8.14 1.15 -2.23
N CYS A 22 -8.32 1.22 -0.92
CA CYS A 22 -7.23 1.12 0.05
C CYS A 22 -7.19 -0.30 0.58
N LEU A 23 -6.03 -0.93 0.55
CA LEU A 23 -5.79 -2.22 1.18
C LEU A 23 -4.34 -2.28 1.66
N PHE A 24 -4.00 -3.29 2.43
CA PHE A 24 -2.64 -3.52 2.86
C PHE A 24 -2.29 -5.00 2.78
N TYR A 25 -1.01 -5.30 2.63
CA TYR A 25 -0.46 -6.64 2.78
C TYR A 25 0.55 -6.63 3.91
N VAL A 26 0.70 -7.78 4.57
CA VAL A 26 1.80 -8.02 5.50
C VAL A 26 2.66 -9.12 4.92
N ILE A 27 3.94 -8.80 4.67
CA ILE A 27 4.85 -9.66 3.93
C ILE A 27 6.19 -9.72 4.66
N ASP A 28 6.78 -10.90 4.74
CA ASP A 28 8.14 -11.09 5.25
C ASP A 28 9.22 -10.87 4.17
N LYS A 29 10.49 -11.02 4.54
CA LYS A 29 11.62 -10.97 3.59
C LYS A 29 11.58 -12.08 2.53
N SER A 30 10.88 -13.19 2.79
CA SER A 30 10.73 -14.32 1.86
C SER A 30 9.61 -14.11 0.83
N CYS A 31 8.93 -12.97 0.86
CA CYS A 31 7.74 -12.67 0.06
C CYS A 31 6.50 -13.51 0.39
N SER A 32 6.49 -14.14 1.56
CA SER A 32 5.36 -14.86 2.12
C SER A 32 4.44 -13.88 2.83
N GLU A 33 3.14 -14.15 2.73
CA GLU A 33 2.13 -13.33 3.41
C GLU A 33 1.98 -13.83 4.83
N VAL A 34 1.96 -12.89 5.76
CA VAL A 34 1.89 -13.16 7.19
C VAL A 34 0.58 -12.60 7.71
N ALA A 35 -0.11 -13.34 8.57
CA ALA A 35 -1.34 -12.83 9.18
C ALA A 35 -0.99 -11.71 10.19
N PRO A 36 -1.56 -10.50 10.05
CA PRO A 36 -1.46 -9.48 11.08
C PRO A 36 -2.36 -9.80 12.27
N GLU A 37 -1.96 -9.34 13.45
CA GLU A 37 -2.86 -9.21 14.60
C GLU A 37 -3.67 -7.91 14.44
N ILE A 38 -5.01 -8.02 14.38
CA ILE A 38 -5.90 -6.86 14.28
C ILE A 38 -6.36 -6.47 15.69
N LEU A 39 -5.83 -5.36 16.19
CA LEU A 39 -6.11 -4.85 17.55
C LEU A 39 -7.39 -4.03 17.63
N GLY A 40 -7.90 -3.55 16.49
CA GLY A 40 -9.12 -2.76 16.45
C GLY A 40 -9.52 -2.35 15.05
N LYS A 41 -10.83 -2.05 14.89
CA LYS A 41 -11.44 -1.59 13.65
C LYS A 41 -12.31 -0.38 13.94
N GLU A 42 -12.11 0.71 13.20
CA GLU A 42 -12.83 1.96 13.37
C GLU A 42 -13.49 2.35 12.02
N PRO A 43 -14.82 2.41 11.92
CA PRO A 43 -15.49 2.89 10.71
C PRO A 43 -15.13 4.35 10.45
N VAL A 44 -14.84 4.70 9.20
CA VAL A 44 -14.56 6.08 8.81
C VAL A 44 -15.32 6.45 7.55
N LYS A 45 -15.45 7.75 7.30
CA LYS A 45 -16.02 8.23 6.04
C LYS A 45 -15.10 7.86 4.87
N GLY A 46 -15.68 7.22 3.86
CA GLY A 46 -15.05 6.96 2.57
C GLY A 46 -14.79 8.23 1.75
N LEU A 47 -13.90 8.14 0.77
CA LEU A 47 -13.70 9.22 -0.20
C LEU A 47 -14.95 9.41 -1.08
N TYR A 48 -15.58 8.31 -1.48
CA TYR A 48 -16.79 8.34 -2.28
C TYR A 48 -18.01 7.82 -1.50
N VAL A 49 -19.19 8.10 -2.05
CA VAL A 49 -20.48 7.93 -1.37
C VAL A 49 -20.96 6.48 -1.27
N GLU A 50 -20.59 5.61 -2.22
CA GLU A 50 -20.98 4.19 -2.16
C GLU A 50 -19.79 3.35 -1.67
N GLY A 51 -20.04 2.44 -0.73
CA GLY A 51 -19.07 1.49 -0.21
C GLY A 51 -18.66 1.77 1.24
N GLU A 52 -17.53 1.18 1.65
CA GLU A 52 -17.11 1.16 3.04
C GLU A 52 -15.66 1.62 3.20
N ALA A 53 -15.37 2.24 4.34
CA ALA A 53 -14.02 2.58 4.75
C ALA A 53 -13.84 2.37 6.25
N ARG A 54 -12.66 1.89 6.64
CA ARG A 54 -12.28 1.70 8.04
C ARG A 54 -10.79 1.92 8.24
N ILE A 55 -10.43 2.29 9.46
CA ILE A 55 -9.05 2.27 9.96
C ILE A 55 -8.88 1.00 10.77
N LEU A 56 -7.79 0.28 10.51
CA LEU A 56 -7.38 -0.90 11.24
C LEU A 56 -6.12 -0.58 12.03
N ARG A 57 -6.09 -0.99 13.30
CA ARG A 57 -4.86 -0.99 14.10
C ARG A 57 -4.26 -2.38 13.99
N VAL A 58 -3.11 -2.49 13.33
CA VAL A 58 -2.47 -3.77 13.04
C VAL A 58 -1.12 -3.88 13.72
N ARG A 59 -0.82 -5.07 14.24
CA ARG A 59 0.52 -5.45 14.72
C ARG A 59 1.02 -6.61 13.88
N VAL A 60 2.32 -6.61 13.59
CA VAL A 60 2.96 -7.62 12.73
C VAL A 60 4.23 -8.17 13.39
N PRO A 61 4.69 -9.38 13.02
CA PRO A 61 5.95 -9.94 13.53
C PRO A 61 7.19 -9.07 13.23
N PRO A 62 8.31 -9.25 13.96
CA PRO A 62 9.45 -8.32 13.91
C PRO A 62 10.07 -8.20 12.50
N GLU A 63 10.08 -9.31 11.75
CA GLU A 63 10.67 -9.43 10.42
C GLU A 63 9.68 -9.14 9.27
N ALA A 64 8.45 -8.74 9.59
CA ALA A 64 7.40 -8.47 8.62
C ALA A 64 7.27 -6.99 8.30
N PHE A 65 6.86 -6.70 7.08
CA PHE A 65 6.58 -5.35 6.57
C PHE A 65 5.11 -5.20 6.27
N ILE A 66 4.58 -4.00 6.55
CA ILE A 66 3.21 -3.63 6.18
C ILE A 66 3.30 -2.79 4.90
N VAL A 67 2.73 -3.28 3.81
CA VAL A 67 2.63 -2.55 2.55
C VAL A 67 1.22 -2.00 2.40
N SER A 68 1.05 -0.73 2.75
CA SER A 68 -0.19 0.01 2.57
C SER A 68 -0.31 0.52 1.14
N LEU A 69 -1.46 0.29 0.51
CA LEU A 69 -1.74 0.58 -0.89
C LEU A 69 -3.01 1.43 -0.99
N ASP A 70 -2.93 2.58 -1.65
CA ASP A 70 -4.07 3.46 -1.92
C ASP A 70 -4.22 3.68 -3.43
N PHE A 71 -5.14 2.93 -4.04
CA PHE A 71 -5.43 3.02 -5.46
C PHE A 71 -6.66 3.85 -5.76
N ARG A 72 -6.55 4.70 -6.78
CA ARG A 72 -7.62 5.56 -7.27
C ARG A 72 -7.77 5.39 -8.78
N VAL A 73 -9.01 5.19 -9.22
CA VAL A 73 -9.39 5.12 -10.64
C VAL A 73 -10.00 6.46 -11.02
N ASN A 74 -9.49 7.06 -12.10
CA ASN A 74 -10.10 8.25 -12.68
C ASN A 74 -11.14 7.90 -13.75
N ASN A 75 -11.85 8.92 -14.25
CA ASN A 75 -12.87 8.79 -15.29
C ASN A 75 -12.36 8.23 -16.64
N ARG A 76 -11.04 8.18 -16.86
CA ARG A 76 -10.40 7.56 -18.03
C ARG A 76 -9.98 6.10 -17.77
N GLY A 77 -10.40 5.51 -16.66
CA GLY A 77 -10.02 4.15 -16.26
C GLY A 77 -8.55 4.02 -15.85
N MET A 78 -7.80 5.11 -15.72
CA MET A 78 -6.40 5.06 -15.33
C MET A 78 -6.27 4.93 -13.81
N ILE A 79 -5.51 3.91 -13.39
CA ILE A 79 -5.18 3.66 -12.00
C ILE A 79 -3.96 4.51 -11.60
N ARG A 80 -4.08 5.20 -10.48
CA ARG A 80 -2.95 5.79 -9.74
C ARG A 80 -2.90 5.15 -8.35
N GLY A 81 -1.72 4.83 -7.87
CA GLY A 81 -1.52 4.25 -6.55
C GLY A 81 -0.46 5.00 -5.76
N ASP A 82 -0.72 5.20 -4.48
CA ASP A 82 0.28 5.59 -3.49
C ASP A 82 0.56 4.40 -2.59
N ILE A 83 1.82 4.19 -2.26
CA ILE A 83 2.30 3.01 -1.55
C ILE A 83 3.17 3.49 -0.42
N VAL A 84 2.90 3.02 0.80
CA VAL A 84 3.72 3.28 1.98
C VAL A 84 4.07 1.94 2.61
N ILE A 85 5.35 1.74 2.87
CA ILE A 85 5.86 0.53 3.52
C ILE A 85 6.30 0.90 4.93
N TYR A 86 5.80 0.16 5.90
CA TYR A 86 6.17 0.26 7.31
C TYR A 86 6.92 -0.99 7.74
N ASP A 87 7.89 -0.83 8.64
CA ASP A 87 8.44 -1.94 9.40
C ASP A 87 7.52 -2.34 10.57
N SER A 88 7.96 -3.34 11.34
CA SER A 88 7.25 -3.85 12.52
C SER A 88 7.19 -2.87 13.70
N GLN A 89 7.95 -1.78 13.66
CA GLN A 89 7.89 -0.69 14.63
C GLN A 89 7.00 0.46 14.15
N GLY A 90 6.44 0.39 12.94
CA GLY A 90 5.61 1.44 12.37
C GLY A 90 6.39 2.59 11.73
N SER A 91 7.70 2.44 11.56
CA SER A 91 8.53 3.42 10.86
C SER A 91 8.39 3.25 9.36
N ILE A 92 8.33 4.37 8.63
CA ILE A 92 8.21 4.35 7.17
C ILE A 92 9.57 4.01 6.56
N VAL A 93 9.69 2.82 5.97
CA VAL A 93 10.92 2.37 5.30
C VAL A 93 10.95 2.74 3.81
N ALA A 94 9.77 2.97 3.22
CA ALA A 94 9.67 3.48 1.87
C ALA A 94 8.32 4.11 1.52
N ARG A 95 8.36 4.99 0.52
CA ARG A 95 7.21 5.48 -0.21
C ARG A 95 7.41 5.21 -1.69
N ALA A 96 6.36 4.77 -2.36
CA ALA A 96 6.36 4.56 -3.80
C ALA A 96 5.05 5.01 -4.44
N VAL A 97 5.11 5.26 -5.74
CA VAL A 97 3.94 5.62 -6.54
C VAL A 97 3.78 4.67 -7.71
N TYR A 98 2.54 4.27 -7.97
CA TYR A 98 2.15 3.51 -9.14
C TYR A 98 1.41 4.42 -10.12
N ARG A 99 2.03 4.70 -11.27
CA ARG A 99 1.45 5.57 -12.31
C ARG A 99 1.93 5.16 -13.69
N LYS A 100 1.04 5.23 -14.69
CA LYS A 100 1.36 4.83 -16.08
C LYS A 100 1.97 3.42 -16.15
N LEU A 101 1.44 2.50 -15.33
CA LEU A 101 1.91 1.12 -15.19
C LEU A 101 3.36 1.01 -14.68
N LYS A 102 3.89 2.03 -13.99
CA LYS A 102 5.25 2.03 -13.44
C LYS A 102 5.19 2.23 -11.93
N VAL A 103 5.95 1.43 -11.19
CA VAL A 103 6.17 1.61 -9.76
C VAL A 103 7.48 2.39 -9.58
N ARG A 104 7.42 3.53 -8.91
CA ARG A 104 8.57 4.40 -8.65
C ARG A 104 8.71 4.64 -7.16
N VAL A 105 9.82 4.21 -6.58
CA VAL A 105 10.16 4.51 -5.19
C VAL A 105 10.58 5.98 -5.12
N VAL A 106 9.85 6.77 -4.35
CA VAL A 106 10.08 8.21 -4.17
C VAL A 106 10.94 8.50 -2.95
N GLU A 107 10.93 7.59 -1.97
CA GLU A 107 11.70 7.68 -0.73
C GLU A 107 11.95 6.26 -0.21
N THR A 108 13.16 5.97 0.26
CA THR A 108 13.48 4.69 0.89
C THR A 108 14.73 4.76 1.76
N VAL A 109 14.79 3.90 2.77
CA VAL A 109 16.00 3.65 3.58
C VAL A 109 16.90 2.57 2.97
N SER A 110 16.37 1.70 2.09
CA SER A 110 17.14 0.58 1.51
C SER A 110 16.66 0.20 0.09
N PRO A 111 17.56 -0.10 -0.86
CA PRO A 111 17.19 -0.58 -2.19
C PRO A 111 16.37 -1.89 -2.21
N GLU A 112 16.45 -2.71 -1.15
CA GLU A 112 15.76 -4.00 -1.03
C GLU A 112 14.23 -3.89 -1.12
N VAL A 113 13.69 -2.68 -0.89
CA VAL A 113 12.28 -2.34 -1.05
C VAL A 113 11.73 -2.70 -2.43
N LEU A 114 12.56 -2.67 -3.49
CA LEU A 114 12.12 -3.09 -4.82
C LEU A 114 11.66 -4.55 -4.85
N THR A 115 12.30 -5.43 -4.08
CA THR A 115 11.93 -6.85 -4.00
C THR A 115 10.57 -7.01 -3.34
N LEU A 116 10.34 -6.32 -2.21
CA LEU A 116 9.04 -6.29 -1.54
C LEU A 116 7.92 -5.80 -2.48
N LEU A 117 8.16 -4.69 -3.18
CA LEU A 117 7.18 -4.13 -4.13
C LEU A 117 6.87 -5.12 -5.26
N LYS A 118 7.87 -5.79 -5.84
CA LYS A 118 7.64 -6.82 -6.87
C LYS A 118 6.77 -7.96 -6.34
N CYS A 119 7.01 -8.40 -5.11
CA CYS A 119 6.24 -9.48 -4.48
C CYS A 119 4.78 -9.09 -4.26
N VAL A 120 4.51 -7.88 -3.77
CA VAL A 120 3.15 -7.35 -3.60
C VAL A 120 2.43 -7.23 -4.94
N PHE A 121 3.07 -6.62 -5.94
CA PHE A 121 2.43 -6.38 -7.24
C PHE A 121 2.15 -7.67 -8.02
N ARG A 122 2.98 -8.71 -7.84
CA ARG A 122 2.70 -10.06 -8.35
C ARG A 122 1.43 -10.65 -7.73
N LYS A 123 1.24 -10.51 -6.42
CA LYS A 123 0.02 -10.95 -5.71
C LYS A 123 -1.21 -10.16 -6.14
N LEU A 124 -1.08 -8.84 -6.31
CA LEU A 124 -2.15 -7.96 -6.78
C LEU A 124 -2.60 -8.26 -8.21
N LYS A 125 -1.80 -8.98 -9.00
CA LYS A 125 -2.00 -9.20 -10.44
C LYS A 125 -2.17 -7.88 -11.22
N LEU A 126 -1.54 -6.79 -10.72
CA LEU A 126 -1.54 -5.50 -11.40
C LEU A 126 -0.41 -5.45 -12.44
N PRO A 127 -0.66 -4.95 -13.65
CA PRO A 127 0.37 -4.87 -14.69
C PRO A 127 1.42 -3.82 -14.36
N VAL A 128 2.71 -4.21 -14.36
CA VAL A 128 3.84 -3.28 -14.15
C VAL A 128 4.84 -3.38 -15.28
N LYS A 129 5.03 -2.27 -15.99
CA LYS A 129 6.03 -2.11 -17.07
C LYS A 129 7.44 -1.89 -16.55
N ARG A 130 7.60 -1.23 -15.40
CA ARG A 130 8.91 -0.89 -14.84
C ARG A 130 8.82 -0.64 -13.34
N TYR A 131 9.83 -1.14 -12.62
CA TYR A 131 10.15 -0.76 -11.25
C TYR A 131 11.40 0.12 -11.27
N GLY A 132 11.47 1.10 -10.39
CA GLY A 132 12.68 1.91 -10.26
C GLY A 132 12.67 2.78 -9.01
N ILE A 133 13.87 3.18 -8.61
CA ILE A 133 14.10 4.14 -7.53
C ILE A 133 14.41 5.48 -8.17
N ILE A 134 13.75 6.55 -7.73
CA ILE A 134 14.03 7.90 -8.22
C ILE A 134 15.40 8.34 -7.68
N ARG A 135 16.16 9.09 -8.49
CA ARG A 135 17.47 9.61 -8.08
C ARG A 135 17.32 10.49 -6.83
N GLY A 136 18.09 10.22 -5.78
CA GLY A 136 17.98 10.91 -4.48
C GLY A 136 16.86 10.41 -3.56
N ALA A 137 16.16 9.32 -3.91
CA ALA A 137 15.14 8.73 -3.04
C ALA A 137 15.73 7.97 -1.84
N VAL A 138 17.00 7.55 -1.91
CA VAL A 138 17.66 6.88 -0.78
C VAL A 138 18.05 7.96 0.22
N LYS A 139 17.43 7.93 1.41
CA LYS A 139 17.86 8.75 2.53
C LYS A 139 19.01 8.02 3.22
N VAL A 140 20.20 8.61 3.14
CA VAL A 140 21.40 8.18 3.88
C VAL A 140 21.26 8.64 5.31
#